data_AF-A0AAD9K0P3-F1
#
_entry.id   AF-A0AAD9K0P3-F1
#
_cell.length_a   1.000
_cell.length_b   1.000
_cell.length_c   1.000
_cell.angle_alpha   90.00
_cell.angle_beta   90.00
_cell.angle_gamma   90.00
#
_symmetry.space_group_name_H-M   'P 1'
#
loop_
_entity.id
_entity.type
_entity.pdbx_description
1 polymer ?
#
loop_
_entity_poly.entity_id
_entity_poly.type
_entity_poly.pdbx_seq_one_letter_code
_entity_poly.pdbx_strand_id
1 'polypeptide(L)'
;MSENDFYLTLPCNASLDLHPDNTLTRYATVLPQLISLLGQWECCLVEMQYTHSWDNVTSDNTWLGVTLNGIDFVVKIEAGYYDMPETLIRAINRSIRTVVKEKKVKLGYSDITQKRLYT
;
A
#
# COMPACT_ATOMS: atom_id res chain seq x y z
N MET A 1 3.62 -36.09 -1.47
CA MET A 1 3.01 -35.68 -2.74
C MET A 1 2.69 -36.92 -3.53
N SER A 2 1.45 -37.04 -3.96
CA SER A 2 1.05 -38.12 -4.85
C SER A 2 1.74 -37.92 -6.21
N GLU A 3 1.89 -38.97 -7.00
CA GLU A 3 2.52 -38.92 -8.34
C GLU A 3 1.81 -37.97 -9.33
N ASN A 4 0.62 -37.47 -8.99
CA ASN A 4 -0.19 -36.60 -9.85
C ASN A 4 -0.32 -35.15 -9.34
N ASP A 5 0.38 -34.77 -8.27
CA ASP A 5 0.31 -33.40 -7.75
C ASP A 5 1.31 -32.49 -8.51
N PHE A 6 0.90 -31.28 -8.90
CA PHE A 6 1.80 -30.29 -9.49
C PHE A 6 1.47 -28.86 -9.01
N TYR A 7 2.44 -27.97 -9.14
CA TYR A 7 2.26 -26.54 -8.86
C TYR A 7 2.09 -25.75 -10.14
N LEU A 8 1.21 -24.75 -10.08
CA LEU A 8 1.01 -23.80 -11.15
C LEU A 8 1.25 -22.38 -10.63
N THR A 9 2.19 -21.68 -11.26
CA THR A 9 2.43 -20.25 -11.00
C THR A 9 1.68 -19.43 -12.03
N LEU A 10 0.81 -18.53 -11.57
CA LEU A 10 -0.05 -17.70 -12.42
C LEU A 10 0.31 -16.21 -12.25
N PRO A 11 1.35 -15.72 -12.94
CA PRO A 11 1.79 -14.33 -12.79
C PRO A 11 0.79 -13.36 -13.44
N CYS A 12 0.40 -12.31 -12.69
CA CYS A 12 -0.59 -11.29 -13.10
C CYS A 12 -0.14 -10.29 -14.17
N ASN A 13 1.11 -10.39 -14.65
CA ASN A 13 1.67 -9.51 -15.68
C ASN A 13 1.97 -10.23 -17.00
N ALA A 14 1.84 -11.55 -17.04
CA ALA A 14 2.11 -12.35 -18.23
C ALA A 14 0.83 -12.53 -19.01
N SER A 15 0.63 -11.77 -20.09
CA SER A 15 -0.44 -11.86 -21.12
C SER A 15 -1.26 -10.59 -21.32
N LEU A 16 -0.77 -9.39 -20.96
CA LEU A 16 -1.50 -8.14 -21.29
C LEU A 16 -1.73 -7.97 -22.81
N ASP A 17 -0.83 -8.49 -23.63
CA ASP A 17 -0.97 -8.46 -25.09
C ASP A 17 -2.07 -9.40 -25.61
N LEU A 18 -2.35 -10.50 -24.89
CA LEU A 18 -3.32 -11.53 -25.30
C LEU A 18 -4.67 -11.40 -24.58
N HIS A 19 -4.67 -10.78 -23.40
CA HIS A 19 -5.83 -10.52 -22.55
C HIS A 19 -5.84 -9.03 -22.15
N PRO A 20 -6.16 -8.13 -23.10
CA PRO A 20 -6.15 -6.69 -22.86
C PRO A 20 -7.24 -6.21 -21.90
N ASP A 21 -8.25 -7.06 -21.63
CA ASP A 21 -9.33 -6.81 -20.68
C ASP A 21 -8.97 -7.22 -19.23
N ASN A 22 -7.74 -7.69 -19.00
CA ASN A 22 -7.23 -7.97 -17.66
C ASN A 22 -7.26 -6.69 -16.80
N THR A 23 -7.75 -6.85 -15.58
CA THR A 23 -7.80 -5.81 -14.55
C THR A 23 -7.14 -6.33 -13.27
N LEU A 24 -6.94 -5.43 -12.32
CA LEU A 24 -6.42 -5.75 -10.99
C LEU A 24 -7.23 -6.84 -10.27
N THR A 25 -8.55 -6.86 -10.44
CA THR A 25 -9.47 -7.77 -9.72
C THR A 25 -9.99 -8.93 -10.58
N ARG A 26 -9.68 -8.94 -11.88
CA ARG A 26 -10.06 -9.99 -12.82
C ARG A 26 -8.94 -10.20 -13.81
N TYR A 27 -8.33 -11.38 -13.75
CA TYR A 27 -7.12 -11.68 -14.49
C TYR A 27 -7.14 -13.09 -15.09
N ALA A 28 -6.63 -13.22 -16.31
CA ALA A 28 -6.35 -14.46 -17.01
C ALA A 28 -4.91 -14.44 -17.57
N THR A 29 -4.20 -15.57 -17.46
CA THR A 29 -2.85 -15.75 -18.03
C THR A 29 -2.83 -16.92 -18.98
N VAL A 30 -1.99 -16.81 -20.01
CA VAL A 30 -1.72 -17.89 -20.95
C VAL A 30 -0.62 -18.77 -20.40
N LEU A 31 -0.91 -20.07 -20.30
CA LEU A 31 0.09 -21.06 -19.91
C LEU A 31 1.01 -21.36 -21.10
N PRO A 32 2.34 -21.45 -20.90
CA PRO A 32 3.29 -21.73 -21.98
C PRO A 32 3.12 -23.14 -22.57
N GLN A 33 2.54 -24.06 -21.79
CA GLN A 33 2.21 -25.42 -22.21
C GLN A 33 0.78 -25.75 -21.80
N LEU A 34 0.06 -26.44 -22.68
CA LEU A 34 -1.26 -26.98 -22.39
C LEU A 34 -1.16 -28.10 -21.34
N ILE A 35 -1.97 -28.01 -20.30
CA ILE A 35 -2.06 -29.04 -19.24
C ILE A 35 -3.34 -29.84 -19.46
N SER A 36 -3.24 -31.16 -19.50
CA SER A 36 -4.39 -32.05 -19.60
C SER A 36 -4.82 -32.51 -18.21
N LEU A 37 -5.99 -32.04 -17.75
CA LEU A 37 -6.59 -32.42 -16.47
C LEU A 37 -7.68 -33.47 -16.72
N LEU A 38 -7.29 -34.75 -16.71
CA LEU A 38 -8.22 -35.86 -16.89
C LEU A 38 -8.87 -36.24 -15.56
N GLY A 39 -10.19 -36.41 -15.53
CA GLY A 39 -10.93 -36.78 -14.32
C GLY A 39 -11.30 -35.58 -13.45
N GLN A 40 -11.48 -35.82 -12.14
CA GLN A 40 -11.78 -34.79 -11.16
C GLN A 40 -10.49 -34.27 -10.52
N TRP A 41 -10.37 -32.96 -10.41
CA TRP A 41 -9.20 -32.29 -9.83
C TRP A 41 -9.67 -31.33 -8.75
N GLU A 42 -8.89 -31.24 -7.68
CA GLU A 42 -9.03 -30.23 -6.65
C GLU A 42 -7.86 -29.26 -6.75
N CYS A 43 -8.18 -27.97 -6.65
CA CYS A 43 -7.18 -26.92 -6.65
C CYS A 43 -7.13 -26.28 -5.26
N CYS A 44 -5.92 -26.02 -4.77
CA CYS A 44 -5.71 -25.28 -3.53
C CYS A 44 -4.79 -24.09 -3.80
N LEU A 45 -5.09 -22.95 -3.18
CA LEU A 45 -4.19 -21.80 -3.18
C LEU A 45 -3.07 -22.08 -2.16
N VAL A 46 -1.86 -22.29 -2.66
CA VAL A 46 -0.69 -22.55 -1.81
C VAL A 46 0.01 -21.26 -1.41
N GLU A 47 0.19 -20.34 -2.35
CA GLU A 47 0.85 -19.06 -2.12
C GLU A 47 0.25 -17.98 -3.01
N MET A 48 0.13 -16.76 -2.49
CA MET A 48 -0.20 -15.56 -3.27
C MET A 48 0.80 -14.46 -2.92
N GLN A 49 1.50 -13.96 -3.93
CA GLN A 49 2.39 -12.83 -3.82
C GLN A 49 1.75 -11.61 -4.49
N TYR A 50 1.55 -10.55 -3.72
CA TYR A 50 1.03 -9.29 -4.23
C TYR A 50 1.86 -8.16 -3.62
N THR A 51 2.41 -7.29 -4.46
CA THR A 51 3.16 -6.12 -4.00
C THR A 51 2.18 -5.09 -3.46
N HIS A 52 2.20 -4.85 -2.15
CA HIS A 52 1.47 -3.76 -1.52
C HIS A 52 2.17 -2.42 -1.84
N SER A 53 2.09 -1.97 -3.09
CA SER A 53 2.82 -0.81 -3.60
C SER A 53 1.95 0.43 -3.77
N TRP A 54 0.72 0.43 -3.24
CA TRP A 54 -0.13 1.60 -3.30
C TRP A 54 0.19 2.54 -2.16
N ASP A 55 0.51 3.78 -2.53
CA ASP A 55 0.67 4.86 -1.58
C ASP A 55 -0.66 5.12 -0.87
N ASN A 56 -0.64 5.13 0.47
CA ASN A 56 -1.77 5.61 1.25
C ASN A 56 -1.76 7.15 1.37
N VAL A 57 -0.65 7.80 1.01
CA VAL A 57 -0.54 9.24 0.76
C VAL A 57 -0.09 9.43 -0.68
N THR A 58 -1.00 9.83 -1.57
CA THR A 58 -0.72 10.05 -2.99
C THR A 58 -0.12 11.45 -3.22
N SER A 59 0.46 11.68 -4.39
CA SER A 59 0.99 12.99 -4.79
C SER A 59 0.01 14.14 -4.56
N ASP A 60 -1.28 13.85 -4.74
CA ASP A 60 -2.36 14.82 -4.77
C ASP A 60 -2.83 15.21 -3.37
N ASN A 61 -2.45 14.46 -2.33
CA ASN A 61 -2.84 14.70 -0.93
C ASN A 61 -1.66 14.95 0.02
N THR A 62 -0.54 15.46 -0.51
CA THR A 62 0.71 15.70 0.25
C THR A 62 0.79 17.01 1.03
N TRP A 63 -0.15 17.94 0.83
CA TRP A 63 -0.12 19.27 1.44
C TRP A 63 -0.98 19.34 2.70
N LEU A 64 -0.42 19.91 3.77
CA LEU A 64 -1.06 20.07 5.07
C LEU A 64 -1.05 21.55 5.48
N GLY A 65 -2.23 22.08 5.81
CA GLY A 65 -2.35 23.37 6.50
C GLY A 65 -2.14 23.19 8.01
N VAL A 66 -1.31 24.04 8.59
CA VAL A 66 -0.96 24.02 10.02
C VAL A 66 -1.15 25.41 10.60
N THR A 67 -2.08 25.57 11.52
CA THR A 67 -2.31 26.84 12.23
C THR A 67 -1.72 26.75 13.64
N LEU A 68 -0.82 27.66 13.98
CA LEU A 68 -0.22 27.76 15.31
C LEU A 68 -0.29 29.20 15.80
N ASN A 69 -0.94 29.41 16.95
CA ASN A 69 -1.11 30.73 17.56
C ASN A 69 -1.68 31.79 16.59
N GLY A 70 -2.59 31.37 15.69
CA GLY A 70 -3.20 32.26 14.69
C GLY A 70 -2.33 32.53 13.45
N ILE A 71 -1.17 31.87 13.33
CA ILE A 71 -0.30 31.94 12.16
C ILE A 71 -0.46 30.65 11.35
N ASP A 72 -0.75 30.79 10.06
CA ASP A 72 -0.91 29.66 9.15
C ASP A 72 0.39 29.33 8.41
N PHE A 73 0.67 28.03 8.33
CA PHE A 73 1.79 27.45 7.60
C PHE A 73 1.26 26.38 6.65
N VAL A 74 1.94 26.22 5.53
CA VAL A 74 1.70 25.10 4.62
C VAL A 74 2.95 24.24 4.61
N VAL A 75 2.78 22.95 4.87
CA VAL A 75 3.87 21.97 4.84
C VAL A 75 3.54 20.84 3.88
N LYS A 76 4.57 20.29 3.26
CA LYS A 76 4.47 19.14 2.38
C LYS A 76 5.07 17.91 3.05
N ILE A 77 4.39 16.77 2.97
CA ILE A 77 4.96 15.45 3.27
C ILE A 77 5.24 14.72 1.95
N GLU A 78 6.13 13.73 1.99
CA GLU A 78 6.38 12.89 0.81
C GLU A 78 5.19 11.96 0.58
N ALA A 79 4.84 11.76 -0.69
CA ALA A 79 3.93 10.70 -1.09
C ALA A 79 4.59 9.34 -0.80
N GLY A 80 3.80 8.35 -0.43
CA GLY A 80 4.33 7.05 -0.09
C GLY A 80 3.36 6.17 0.67
N TYR A 81 3.82 4.96 0.97
CA TYR A 81 3.16 4.03 1.87
C TYR A 81 3.67 4.19 3.30
N TYR A 82 2.79 4.63 4.19
CA TYR A 82 3.03 4.71 5.62
C TYR A 82 2.37 3.52 6.32
N ASP A 83 3.18 2.51 6.64
CA ASP A 83 2.77 1.22 7.21
C ASP A 83 2.08 1.30 8.58
N MET A 84 2.40 2.33 9.37
CA MET A 84 1.88 2.54 10.73
C MET A 84 1.55 4.02 10.96
N PRO A 85 0.57 4.35 11.81
CA PRO A 85 0.26 5.74 12.16
C PRO A 85 1.52 6.54 12.59
N GLU A 86 2.45 5.90 13.31
CA GLU A 86 3.68 6.52 13.80
C GLU A 86 4.64 6.93 12.68
N THR A 87 4.68 6.20 11.55
CA THR A 87 5.54 6.58 10.42
C THR A 87 4.99 7.84 9.75
N LEU A 88 3.68 7.91 9.54
CA LEU A 88 3.01 9.12 9.03
C LEU A 88 3.20 10.32 9.97
N ILE A 89 3.00 10.13 11.28
CA ILE A 89 3.18 11.19 12.27
C ILE A 89 4.62 11.69 12.32
N ARG A 90 5.60 10.79 12.17
CA ARG A 90 7.01 11.18 12.08
C ARG A 90 7.28 12.03 10.84
N ALA A 91 6.70 11.69 9.69
CA ALA A 91 6.81 12.49 8.47
C ALA A 91 6.17 13.87 8.64
N ILE A 92 4.94 13.94 9.16
CA ILE A 92 4.25 15.21 9.44
C ILE A 92 5.08 16.08 10.39
N ASN A 93 5.53 15.52 11.53
CA ASN A 93 6.34 16.27 12.49
C ASN A 93 7.68 16.73 11.91
N ARG A 94 8.30 15.93 11.02
CA ARG A 94 9.52 16.34 10.31
C ARG A 94 9.24 17.56 9.44
N SER A 95 8.14 17.55 8.68
CA SER A 95 7.75 18.66 7.83
C SER A 95 7.34 19.91 8.63
N ILE A 96 6.65 19.77 9.76
CA ILE A 96 6.31 20.93 10.62
C ILE A 96 7.57 21.63 11.16
N ARG A 97 8.60 20.86 11.53
CA ARG A 97 9.86 21.43 12.07
C ARG A 97 10.65 22.27 11.06
N THR A 98 10.36 22.17 9.76
CA THR A 98 11.03 23.00 8.74
C THR A 98 10.50 24.44 8.75
N VAL A 99 9.24 24.63 9.15
CA VAL A 99 8.56 25.93 9.18
C VAL A 99 8.41 26.48 10.61
N VAL A 100 8.31 25.62 11.62
CA VAL A 100 8.15 25.99 13.03
C VAL A 100 9.45 25.67 13.78
N LYS A 101 10.20 26.71 14.14
CA LYS A 101 11.48 26.59 14.87
C LYS A 101 11.30 26.23 16.35
N GLU A 102 10.12 26.47 16.91
CA GLU A 102 9.81 26.12 18.30
C GLU A 102 9.67 24.60 18.45
N LYS A 103 10.63 23.97 19.15
CA LYS A 103 10.69 22.52 19.38
C LYS A 103 9.52 21.92 20.18
N LYS A 104 8.57 22.75 20.64
CA LYS A 104 7.51 22.32 21.55
C LYS A 104 6.28 21.73 20.85
N VAL A 105 6.07 22.00 19.57
CA VAL A 105 4.87 21.50 18.86
C VAL A 105 5.15 20.11 18.28
N LYS A 106 4.44 19.10 18.79
CA LYS A 106 4.46 17.74 18.22
C LYS A 106 3.04 17.21 18.07
N LEU A 107 2.73 16.71 16.88
CA LEU A 107 1.54 15.91 16.66
C LEU A 107 1.76 14.53 17.27
N GLY A 108 0.89 14.15 18.20
CA GLY A 108 0.85 12.84 18.84
C GLY A 108 -0.41 12.07 18.44
N TYR A 109 -0.31 10.75 18.54
CA TYR A 109 -1.43 9.83 18.34
C TYR A 109 -1.43 8.83 19.50
N SER A 110 -2.63 8.49 19.95
CA SER A 110 -2.85 7.51 21.00
C SER A 110 -3.59 6.31 20.43
N ASP A 111 -2.92 5.16 20.36
CA ASP A 111 -3.50 3.91 19.88
C ASP A 111 -4.67 3.43 20.74
N ILE A 112 -4.64 3.78 22.04
CA ILE A 112 -5.64 3.38 23.04
C ILE A 112 -6.95 4.16 22.85
N THR A 113 -6.87 5.43 22.46
CA THR A 113 -8.05 6.31 22.38
C THR A 113 -8.46 6.64 20.95
N GLN A 114 -7.63 6.30 19.96
CA GLN A 114 -7.73 6.74 18.56
C GLN A 114 -7.88 8.28 18.41
N LYS A 115 -7.43 9.05 19.40
CA LYS A 115 -7.51 10.51 19.41
C LYS A 115 -6.16 11.15 19.10
N ARG A 116 -6.22 12.29 18.40
CA ARG A 116 -5.07 13.16 18.14
C ARG A 116 -4.74 13.91 19.42
N LEU A 117 -3.48 13.80 19.86
CA LEU A 117 -2.97 14.52 21.03
C LEU A 117 -2.03 15.62 20.53
N TYR A 118 -2.31 16.87 20.92
CA TYR A 118 -1.45 18.01 20.64
C TYR A 118 -0.67 18.30 21.92
N THR A 119 0.66 18.31 21.84
CA THR A 119 1.54 18.74 22.94
C THR A 119 2.59 19.70 22.43
#